data_AF-A0AAJ4XB38-F1
#
_entry.id   AF-A0AAJ4XB38-F1
#
_cell.length_a   1.000
_cell.length_b   1.000
_cell.length_c   1.000
_cell.angle_alpha   90.00
_cell.angle_beta   90.00
_cell.angle_gamma   90.00
#
_symmetry.space_group_name_H-M   'P 1'
#
loop_
_entity.id
_entity.type
_entity.pdbx_description
1 polymer ?
#
loop_
_entity_poly.entity_id
_entity_poly.type
_entity_poly.pdbx_seq_one_letter_code
_entity_poly.pdbx_strand_id
1 'polypeptide(L)'
;MKKLMYLLMLLLLGLSSCKKDETFNEMETFVINGETFSVSETRMRLAVILDIDENRLTYIPEKVAFKLDTRNDQDLIYIEPIIESIKNVKLPKSQSYR
;
A
#
# COMPACT_ATOMS: atom_id res chain seq x y z
N MET A 1 17.24 49.82 -14.93
CA MET A 1 17.59 48.38 -14.95
C MET A 1 17.39 47.72 -13.56
N LYS A 2 16.23 47.90 -12.91
CA LYS A 2 15.94 47.28 -11.58
C LYS A 2 14.67 46.42 -11.57
N LYS A 3 13.85 46.49 -12.61
CA LYS A 3 12.59 45.72 -12.73
C LYS A 3 12.80 44.27 -13.17
N LEU A 4 13.95 43.97 -13.80
CA LEU A 4 14.28 42.61 -14.25
C LEU A 4 14.74 41.68 -13.11
N MET A 5 15.25 42.26 -12.01
CA MET A 5 15.80 41.51 -10.88
C MET A 5 14.70 40.83 -10.03
N TYR A 6 13.51 41.43 -9.97
CA TYR A 6 12.36 40.85 -9.26
C TYR A 6 11.70 39.69 -10.02
N LEU A 7 11.79 39.69 -11.36
CA LEU A 7 11.26 38.62 -12.20
C LEU A 7 12.06 37.31 -12.01
N LEU A 8 13.37 37.42 -11.74
CA LEU A 8 14.24 36.28 -11.51
C LEU A 8 14.05 35.66 -10.11
N MET A 9 13.62 36.45 -9.12
CA MET A 9 13.38 35.97 -7.75
C MET A 9 12.07 35.19 -7.59
N LEU A 10 11.05 35.49 -8.41
CA LEU A 10 9.76 34.79 -8.38
C LEU A 10 9.82 33.38 -9.00
N LEU A 11 10.80 33.13 -9.87
CA LEU A 11 10.99 31.83 -10.53
C LEU A 11 11.61 30.75 -9.62
N LEU A 12 12.20 31.13 -8.49
CA LEU A 12 12.84 30.19 -7.55
C LEU A 12 11.88 29.62 -6.48
N LEU A 13 10.64 30.10 -6.41
CA LEU A 13 9.65 29.63 -5.42
C LEU A 13 8.68 28.57 -5.99
N GLY A 14 8.81 28.19 -7.27
CA GLY A 14 7.83 27.37 -7.97
C GLY A 14 8.14 25.88 -8.14
N LEU A 15 9.29 25.39 -7.67
CA LEU A 15 9.71 23.98 -7.89
C LEU A 15 9.80 23.14 -6.61
N SER A 16 9.06 23.50 -5.56
CA SER A 16 8.64 22.51 -4.57
C SER A 16 7.52 21.66 -5.16
N SER A 17 7.82 20.98 -6.27
CA SER A 17 7.05 19.81 -6.67
C SER A 17 7.37 18.76 -5.62
N CYS A 18 6.59 18.76 -4.54
CA CYS A 18 6.38 17.56 -3.75
C CYS A 18 5.70 16.57 -4.70
N LYS A 19 6.50 15.89 -5.52
CA LYS A 19 6.20 14.51 -5.84
C LYS A 19 6.09 13.84 -4.49
N LYS A 20 4.85 13.61 -4.07
CA LYS A 20 4.52 12.57 -3.12
C LYS A 20 4.88 11.28 -3.86
N ASP A 21 6.17 10.97 -3.92
CA ASP A 21 6.62 9.62 -4.12
C ASP A 21 6.13 8.89 -2.88
N GLU A 22 4.90 8.39 -2.96
CA GLU A 22 4.37 7.36 -2.06
C GLU A 22 5.10 6.05 -2.38
N THR A 23 6.43 6.07 -2.33
CA THR A 23 7.18 4.90 -1.93
C THR A 23 7.13 4.86 -0.42
N PHE A 24 5.92 4.73 0.13
CA PHE A 24 5.70 4.40 1.53
C PHE A 24 6.11 2.93 1.69
N ASN A 25 7.42 2.71 1.73
CA ASN A 25 8.04 1.43 2.04
C ASN A 25 8.45 1.43 3.52
N GLU A 26 7.58 1.97 4.37
CA GLU A 26 7.57 1.54 5.77
C GLU A 26 7.03 0.13 5.74
N MET A 27 7.86 -0.81 6.17
CA MET A 27 7.52 -2.22 6.26
C MET A 27 6.46 -2.38 7.35
N GLU A 28 5.21 -2.10 7.00
CA GLU A 28 4.07 -2.16 7.91
C GLU A 28 3.83 -3.62 8.29
N THR A 29 3.71 -3.88 9.59
CA THR A 29 3.56 -5.23 10.15
C THR A 29 2.43 -5.27 11.18
N PHE A 30 1.90 -6.46 11.43
CA PHE A 30 0.94 -6.71 12.50
C PHE A 30 1.23 -8.05 13.18
N VAL A 31 0.67 -8.24 14.39
CA VAL A 31 0.88 -9.46 15.19
C VAL A 31 -0.43 -10.19 15.38
N ILE A 32 -0.44 -11.48 15.04
CA ILE A 32 -1.56 -12.40 15.31
C ILE A 32 -0.96 -13.63 15.99
N ASN A 33 -1.52 -14.06 17.13
CA ASN A 33 -1.04 -15.23 17.88
C ASN A 33 0.47 -15.19 18.24
N GLY A 34 1.03 -13.99 18.43
CA GLY A 34 2.47 -13.81 18.74
C GLY A 34 3.41 -13.91 17.53
N GLU A 35 2.89 -14.15 16.33
CA GLU A 35 3.63 -14.18 15.07
C GLU A 35 3.52 -12.82 14.37
N THR A 36 4.63 -12.31 13.84
CA THR A 36 4.67 -11.04 13.11
C THR A 36 4.47 -11.29 11.61
N PHE A 37 3.54 -10.55 11.01
CA PHE A 37 3.21 -10.64 9.60
C PHE A 37 3.48 -9.32 8.89
N SER A 38 3.99 -9.39 7.67
CA SER A 38 4.11 -8.23 6.78
C SER A 38 2.74 -7.93 6.16
N VAL A 39 2.34 -6.66 6.21
CA VAL A 39 1.13 -6.18 5.52
C VAL A 39 1.27 -6.39 4.01
N SER A 40 2.41 -6.08 3.42
CA SER A 40 2.61 -6.22 1.97
C SER A 40 2.52 -7.68 1.53
N GLU A 41 3.16 -8.60 2.27
CA GLU A 41 3.10 -10.02 1.96
C GLU A 41 1.70 -10.59 2.15
N THR A 42 1.02 -10.20 3.24
CA THR A 42 -0.36 -10.60 3.50
C THR A 42 -1.29 -10.11 2.39
N ARG A 43 -1.12 -8.86 1.94
CA ARG A 43 -1.87 -8.27 0.82
C ARG A 43 -1.71 -9.09 -0.45
N MET A 44 -0.46 -9.40 -0.83
CA MET A 44 -0.16 -10.22 -2.01
C MET A 44 -0.83 -11.60 -1.93
N ARG A 45 -0.71 -12.28 -0.78
CA ARG A 45 -1.29 -13.61 -0.57
C ARG A 45 -2.81 -13.57 -0.60
N LEU A 46 -3.41 -12.54 -0.02
CA LEU A 46 -4.86 -12.34 -0.02
C LEU A 46 -5.39 -12.03 -1.43
N ALA A 47 -4.66 -11.23 -2.20
CA ALA A 47 -4.98 -10.97 -3.61
C ALA A 47 -4.99 -12.26 -4.44
N VAL A 48 -4.04 -13.17 -4.20
CA VAL A 48 -4.01 -14.50 -4.84
C VAL A 48 -5.19 -15.37 -4.42
N ILE A 49 -5.58 -15.37 -3.14
CA ILE A 49 -6.75 -16.13 -2.66
C ILE A 49 -8.04 -15.65 -3.34
N LEU A 50 -8.17 -14.33 -3.49
CA LEU A 50 -9.39 -13.70 -3.99
C LEU A 50 -9.42 -13.52 -5.51
N ASP A 51 -8.33 -13.85 -6.21
CA ASP A 51 -8.15 -13.64 -7.65
C ASP A 51 -8.42 -12.18 -8.07
N ILE A 52 -7.78 -11.24 -7.37
CA ILE A 52 -7.88 -9.80 -7.61
C ILE A 52 -6.51 -9.15 -7.66
N ASP A 53 -6.47 -7.90 -8.14
CA ASP A 53 -5.29 -7.06 -8.03
C ASP A 53 -5.07 -6.61 -6.57
N GLU A 54 -3.83 -6.72 -6.08
CA GLU A 54 -3.48 -6.38 -4.71
C GLU A 54 -3.69 -4.90 -4.37
N ASN A 55 -3.63 -4.01 -5.36
CA ASN A 55 -3.85 -2.57 -5.17
C ASN A 55 -5.30 -2.24 -4.84
N ARG A 56 -6.21 -3.21 -5.01
CA ARG A 56 -7.60 -3.10 -4.58
C ARG A 56 -7.77 -3.40 -3.09
N LEU A 57 -6.71 -3.74 -2.37
CA LEU A 57 -6.75 -4.08 -0.95
C LEU A 57 -6.04 -3.02 -0.12
N THR A 58 -6.81 -2.28 0.68
CA THR A 58 -6.30 -1.28 1.61
C THR A 58 -6.27 -1.87 3.01
N TYR A 59 -5.10 -1.89 3.65
CA TYR A 59 -4.98 -2.37 5.03
C TYR A 59 -5.61 -1.38 6.01
N ILE A 60 -6.35 -1.91 6.98
CA ILE A 60 -7.04 -1.16 8.04
C ILE A 60 -6.46 -1.62 9.39
N PRO A 61 -5.46 -0.90 9.94
CA PRO A 61 -4.70 -1.35 11.12
C PRO A 61 -5.56 -1.59 12.35
N GLU A 62 -6.53 -0.71 12.60
CA GLU A 62 -7.43 -0.76 13.77
C GLU A 62 -8.26 -2.05 13.86
N LYS A 63 -8.46 -2.73 12.72
CA LYS A 63 -9.29 -3.93 12.60
C LYS A 63 -8.49 -5.17 12.23
N VAL A 64 -7.19 -5.02 11.95
CA VAL A 64 -6.33 -6.08 11.38
C VAL A 64 -7.04 -6.73 10.18
N ALA A 65 -7.49 -5.88 9.25
CA ALA A 65 -8.33 -6.26 8.13
C ALA A 65 -7.89 -5.56 6.84
N PHE A 66 -8.28 -6.09 5.68
CA PHE A 66 -8.16 -5.39 4.41
C PHE A 66 -9.55 -4.98 3.93
N LYS A 67 -9.69 -3.71 3.53
CA LYS A 67 -10.86 -3.24 2.79
C LYS A 67 -10.63 -3.49 1.32
N LEU A 68 -11.59 -4.14 0.67
CA LEU A 68 -11.63 -4.23 -0.78
C LEU A 68 -12.17 -2.93 -1.38
N ASP A 69 -11.47 -2.37 -2.35
CA ASP A 69 -11.92 -1.22 -3.13
C ASP A 69 -13.04 -1.67 -4.08
N THR A 70 -14.25 -1.64 -3.54
CA THR A 70 -15.51 -1.78 -4.27
C THR A 70 -16.37 -0.55 -4.02
N ARG A 71 -17.46 -0.43 -4.79
CA ARG A 71 -18.47 0.62 -4.57
C ARG A 71 -19.25 0.43 -3.25
N ASN A 72 -19.03 -0.68 -2.53
CA ASN A 72 -19.71 -1.01 -1.29
C ASN A 72 -18.73 -0.90 -0.12
N ASP A 73 -19.01 -0.03 0.85
CA ASP A 73 -18.15 0.19 2.02
C ASP A 73 -18.10 -0.98 3.03
N GLN A 74 -18.73 -2.10 2.73
CA GLN A 74 -18.88 -3.25 3.66
C GLN A 74 -17.90 -4.40 3.41
N ASP A 75 -17.04 -4.33 2.39
CA ASP A 75 -16.15 -5.43 2.02
C ASP A 75 -14.85 -5.43 2.85
N LEU A 76 -14.99 -5.60 4.16
CA LEU A 76 -13.86 -5.80 5.09
C LEU A 76 -13.54 -7.29 5.24
N ILE A 77 -12.27 -7.62 5.03
CA ILE A 77 -11.73 -8.98 5.14
C ILE A 77 -10.83 -9.02 6.37
N TYR A 78 -11.34 -9.61 7.45
CA TYR A 78 -10.57 -9.81 8.68
C TYR A 78 -9.52 -10.90 8.48
N ILE A 79 -8.28 -10.63 8.92
CA ILE A 79 -7.14 -11.53 8.67
C ILE A 79 -7.09 -12.70 9.67
N GLU A 80 -7.37 -12.44 10.95
CA GLU A 80 -7.24 -13.45 12.01
C GLU A 80 -7.96 -14.79 11.72
N PRO A 81 -9.22 -14.82 11.21
CA PRO A 81 -9.91 -16.08 10.94
C PRO A 81 -9.33 -16.89 9.77
N ILE A 82 -8.56 -16.24 8.88
CA ILE A 82 -8.06 -16.84 7.63
C ILE A 82 -6.52 -16.86 7.55
N ILE A 83 -5.83 -16.50 8.63
CA ILE A 83 -4.37 -16.32 8.63
C ILE A 83 -3.63 -17.58 8.21
N GLU A 84 -4.08 -18.75 8.65
CA GLU A 84 -3.49 -20.04 8.26
C GLU A 84 -3.67 -20.33 6.76
N SER A 85 -4.81 -19.94 6.19
CA SER A 85 -5.02 -20.04 4.74
C SER A 85 -4.05 -19.12 3.99
N ILE A 86 -3.89 -17.88 4.45
CA ILE A 86 -2.96 -16.90 3.87
C ILE A 86 -1.51 -17.42 3.93
N LYS A 87 -1.08 -18.01 5.05
CA LYS A 87 0.27 -18.57 5.24
C LYS A 87 0.61 -19.70 4.26
N ASN A 88 -0.39 -20.46 3.83
CA ASN A 88 -0.18 -21.61 2.95
C ASN A 88 -0.24 -21.28 1.45
N VAL A 89 -0.58 -20.04 1.09
CA VAL A 89 -0.60 -19.59 -0.30
C VAL A 89 0.81 -19.48 -0.84
N LYS A 90 1.05 -20.12 -1.99
CA LYS A 90 2.29 -19.93 -2.76
C LYS A 90 2.15 -18.66 -3.58
N LEU A 91 2.99 -17.67 -3.29
CA LEU A 91 3.08 -16.48 -4.12
C LEU A 91 3.62 -16.84 -5.51
N PRO A 92 3.07 -16.25 -6.58
CA PRO A 92 3.65 -16.40 -7.92
C PRO A 92 5.07 -15.85 -7.88
N LYS A 93 6.02 -16.58 -8.49
CA LYS A 93 7.38 -16.07 -8.68
C LYS A 93 7.25 -14.80 -9.52
N SER A 94 7.70 -13.66 -8.99
CA SER A 94 7.73 -12.41 -9.75
C SER A 94 8.50 -12.65 -11.04
N GLN A 95 7.78 -12.64 -12.17
CA GLN A 95 8.44 -12.48 -13.45
C GLN A 95 8.93 -11.04 -13.48
N SER A 96 10.24 -10.87 -13.33
CA SER A 96 10.93 -9.61 -13.56
C SER A 96 10.58 -9.15 -14.97
N TYR A 97 9.61 -8.23 -15.08
CA TYR A 97 9.41 -7.45 -16.29
C TYR A 97 10.65 -6.55 -16.43
N ARG A 98 11.58 -7.02 -17.28
CA ARG A 98 12.68 -6.23 -17.83
C ARG A 98 12.16 -5.32 -18.93
#